data_AF-A0A8F1MBJ2-F1
#
_entry.id   AF-A0A8F1MBJ2-F1
#
_cell.length_a   1.000
_cell.length_b   1.000
_cell.length_c   1.000
_cell.angle_alpha   90.00
_cell.angle_beta   90.00
_cell.angle_gamma   90.00
#
_symmetry.space_group_name_H-M   'P 1'
#
loop_
_entity.id
_entity.type
_entity.pdbx_description
1 polymer ?
#
loop_
_entity_poly.entity_id
_entity_poly.type
_entity_poly.pdbx_seq_one_letter_code
_entity_poly.pdbx_strand_id
1 'polypeptide(L)' 'MPSAHSAIVASLAVFLGLQDGWDSSVFGLTTWLAIIVMYDAMMVRYSSGMQGETLNKLIAEQDKAS' A
#
# COMPACT_ATOMS: atom_id res chain seq x y z
N MET A 1 9.58 -0.07 -0.81
CA MET A 1 9.56 -0.18 0.66
C MET A 1 8.32 -0.97 1.08
N PRO A 2 8.43 -1.96 1.98
CA PRO A 2 7.25 -2.54 2.64
C PRO A 2 6.59 -1.48 3.55
N SER A 3 5.25 -1.41 3.55
CA SER A 3 4.50 -0.44 4.35
C SER A 3 4.28 -0.96 5.78
N ALA A 4 4.63 -0.17 6.79
CA ALA A 4 4.37 -0.51 8.19
C ALA A 4 2.86 -0.67 8.47
N HIS A 5 2.03 0.17 7.85
CA HIS A 5 0.57 0.07 7.95
C HIS A 5 0.08 -1.28 7.42
N SER A 6 0.61 -1.73 6.27
CA SER A 6 0.29 -3.04 5.71
C SER A 6 0.74 -4.20 6.61
N ALA A 7 1.90 -4.07 7.26
CA ALA A 7 2.39 -5.09 8.19
C ALA A 7 1.50 -5.22 9.45
N ILE A 8 1.04 -4.09 10.00
CA ILE A 8 0.17 -4.05 11.19
C ILE A 8 -1.18 -4.69 10.90
N VAL A 9 -1.84 -4.33 9.79
CA VAL A 9 -3.16 -4.88 9.46
C VAL A 9 -3.08 -6.36 9.07
N ALA A 10 -1.98 -6.79 8.44
CA ALA A 10 -1.76 -8.19 8.12
C ALA A 10 -1.56 -9.02 9.40
N SER A 11 -0.74 -8.55 10.35
CA SER A 11 -0.55 -9.25 11.62
C SER A 11 -1.82 -9.28 12.47
N LEU A 12 -2.62 -8.21 12.45
CA LEU A 12 -3.91 -8.16 13.12
C LEU A 12 -4.90 -9.18 12.54
N ALA A 13 -5.01 -9.27 11.21
CA ALA A 13 -5.87 -10.27 10.57
C ALA A 13 -5.44 -11.70 10.93
N VAL A 14 -4.13 -11.99 10.92
CA VAL A 14 -3.61 -13.31 11.35
C VAL A 14 -3.93 -13.58 12.83
N PHE A 15 -3.71 -12.59 13.70
CA PHE A 15 -4.01 -12.72 15.12
C PHE A 15 -5.49 -13.03 15.37
N LEU A 16 -6.41 -12.32 14.71
CA LEU A 16 -7.85 -12.54 14.88
C LEU A 16 -8.32 -13.85 14.23
N GLY A 17 -7.69 -14.29 13.14
CA GLY A 17 -7.93 -15.62 12.57
C GLY A 17 -7.55 -16.75 13.54
N LEU A 18 -6.47 -16.58 14.30
CA LEU A 18 -6.05 -17.52 15.34
C LEU A 18 -6.91 -17.44 16.61
N GLN A 19 -7.34 -16.23 17.00
CA GLN A 19 -8.04 -15.98 18.27
C GLN A 19 -9.55 -16.23 18.20
N ASP A 20 -10.21 -15.73 17.14
CA ASP A 20 -11.67 -15.77 16.98
C ASP A 20 -12.11 -16.78 15.90
N GLY A 21 -11.15 -17.35 15.17
CA GLY A 21 -11.38 -18.31 14.09
C GLY A 21 -11.48 -17.66 12.71
N TRP A 22 -11.11 -18.43 11.69
CA TRP A 22 -11.09 -18.02 10.29
C TRP A 22 -12.49 -17.77 9.70
N ASP A 23 -13.54 -18.36 10.29
CA ASP A 23 -14.94 -18.15 9.86
C ASP A 23 -15.63 -16.99 10.60
N SER A 24 -14.90 -16.27 11.47
CA SER A 24 -15.48 -15.16 12.24
C SER A 24 -15.69 -13.91 11.40
N SER A 25 -16.77 -13.17 11.68
CA SER A 25 -17.02 -11.85 11.09
C SER A 25 -15.89 -10.85 11.36
N VAL A 26 -15.21 -10.99 12.50
CA VAL A 26 -14.10 -10.12 12.93
C VAL A 26 -12.85 -10.38 12.08
N PHE A 27 -12.51 -11.65 11.82
CA PHE A 27 -11.45 -12.00 10.87
C PHE A 27 -11.77 -11.49 9.45
N GLY A 28 -13.01 -11.69 8.99
CA GLY A 28 -13.45 -11.19 7.69
C GLY A 28 -13.31 -9.68 7.56
N LEU A 29 -13.77 -8.92 8.58
CA LEU A 29 -13.67 -7.47 8.61
C LEU A 29 -12.21 -6.99 8.58
N THR A 30 -11.34 -7.59 9.40
CA THR A 30 -9.93 -7.18 9.47
C THR A 30 -9.12 -7.59 8.25
N THR A 31 -9.47 -8.69 7.60
CA THR A 31 -8.93 -9.06 6.29
C THR A 31 -9.28 -8.04 5.23
N TRP A 32 -10.55 -7.61 5.16
CA TRP A 32 -10.96 -6.55 4.24
C TRP A 32 -10.26 -5.23 4.52
N LEU A 33 -10.11 -4.85 5.79
CA LEU A 33 -9.32 -3.68 6.18
C LEU A 33 -7.87 -3.81 5.67
N ALA A 34 -7.24 -4.98 5.81
CA ALA A 34 -5.89 -5.21 5.34
C ALA A 34 -5.77 -5.04 3.82
N ILE A 35 -6.73 -5.56 3.06
CA ILE A 35 -6.79 -5.40 1.59
C ILE A 35 -6.89 -3.92 1.21
N ILE A 36 -7.80 -3.16 1.83
CA ILE A 36 -7.99 -1.74 1.54
C ILE A 36 -6.69 -0.95 1.79
N VAL A 37 -6.05 -1.17 2.95
CA VAL A 37 -4.79 -0.49 3.31
C VAL A 37 -3.66 -0.83 2.35
N MET A 38 -3.54 -2.11 1.94
CA MET A 38 -2.54 -2.52 0.95
C MET A 38 -2.80 -1.91 -0.42
N TYR A 39 -4.06 -1.85 -0.85
CA TYR A 39 -4.44 -1.26 -2.13
C TYR A 39 -4.16 0.24 -2.17
N ASP A 40 -4.54 0.97 -1.13
CA ASP A 40 -4.28 2.41 -1.01
C ASP A 40 -2.76 2.70 -1.06
N ALA A 41 -1.98 1.98 -0.26
CA ALA A 41 -0.52 2.12 -0.25
C ALA A 41 0.11 1.79 -1.62
N MET A 42 -0.46 0.85 -2.38
CA MET A 42 -0.01 0.52 -3.74
C MET A 42 -0.30 1.66 -4.72
N MET A 43 -1.50 2.23 -4.66
CA MET A 43 -1.93 3.32 -5.55
C MET A 43 -1.13 4.60 -5.30
N VAL A 44 -0.82 4.92 -4.04
CA VAL A 44 0.07 6.04 -3.70
C VAL A 44 1.45 5.83 -4.31
N ARG A 45 2.04 4.63 -4.15
CA ARG A 45 3.35 4.30 -4.74
C ARG A 45 3.35 4.39 -6.26
N TYR A 46 2.28 3.95 -6.91
CA TYR A 46 2.11 4.08 -8.36
C TYR A 46 2.10 5.54 -8.79
N SER A 47 1.28 6.37 -8.15
CA SER A 47 1.18 7.81 -8.43
C SER A 47 2.52 8.53 -8.24
N SER A 48 3.22 8.26 -7.13
CA SER A 48 4.56 8.82 -6.89
C SER A 48 5.59 8.37 -7.94
N GLY A 49 5.49 7.13 -8.43
CA GLY A 49 6.33 6.63 -9.51
C GLY A 49 6.12 7.41 -10.82
N MET A 50 4.87 7.61 -11.22
CA MET A 50 4.55 8.42 -12.42
C MET A 50 5.00 9.87 -12.28
N GLN A 51 4.83 10.46 -11.10
CA GLN A 51 5.28 11.82 -10.82
C GLN A 51 6.81 11.93 -10.91
N GLY A 52 7.54 10.97 -10.34
CA GLY A 52 9.01 10.92 -10.43
C GLY A 52 9.50 10.75 -11.88
N GLU A 53 8.85 9.90 -12.67
CA GLU A 53 9.17 9.76 -14.10
C GLU A 53 8.94 11.06 -14.88
N THR A 54 7.81 11.73 -14.62
CA THR A 54 7.47 13.00 -15.26
C THR A 54 8.48 14.09 -14.88
N LEU A 55 8.86 14.17 -13.61
CA LEU A 55 9.87 15.11 -13.12
C LEU A 55 11.23 14.88 -13.79
N ASN A 56 11.67 13.63 -13.93
CA ASN A 56 12.92 13.29 -14.59
C ASN A 56 12.93 13.72 -16.07
N LYS A 57 11.79 13.62 -16.78
CA LYS A 57 11.66 14.10 -18.17
C LYS A 57 11.80 15.62 -18.25
N LEU A 58 11.12 16.35 -17.37
CA LEU A 58 11.19 17.82 -17.33
C LEU A 58 12.61 18.33 -17.04
N ILE A 59 13.32 17.69 -16.11
CA ILE A 59 14.73 18.02 -15.81
C ILE A 59 15.60 17.80 -17.06
N ALA A 60 15.45 16.67 -17.73
CA ALA A 60 16.23 16.35 -18.94
C ALA A 60 15.92 17.29 -20.13
N GLU A 61 14.69 17.80 -20.24
CA GLU A 61 14.32 18.81 -21.24
C GLU A 61 14.95 20.17 -20.92
N GLN A 62 14.96 20.56 -19.64
CA GLN A 62 15.61 21.79 -19.19
C GLN A 62 17.12 21.76 -19.44
N ASP A 63 17.80 20.66 -19.12
CA ASP A 63 19.24 20.49 -19.31
C ASP A 63 19.66 20.54 -20.80
N LYS A 64 18.76 20.16 -21.72
CA LYS A 64 19.01 20.28 -23.16
C LYS A 64 18.80 21.71 -23.69
N ALA A 65 18.05 22.53 -22.97
CA ALA A 65 17.71 23.90 -23.37
C ALA A 65 18.70 24.95 -22.86
N SER A 66 19.51 24.61 -21.85
CA SER A 66 20.63 25.40 -21.32
C SER A 66 21.93 25.14 -22.08
#